data_AF-A0A958GCG6-F1
#
_entry.id   AF-A0A958GCG6-F1
#
_cell.length_a   1.000
_cell.length_b   1.000
_cell.length_c   1.000
_cell.angle_alpha   90.00
_cell.angle_beta   90.00
_cell.angle_gamma   90.00
#
_symmetry.space_group_name_H-M   'P 1'
#
loop_
_entity.id
_entity.type
_entity.pdbx_description
1 polymer ?
#
loop_
_entity_poly.entity_id
_entity_poly.type
_entity_poly.pdbx_seq_one_letter_code
_entity_poly.pdbx_strand_id
1 'polypeptide(L)' 'MDRKRLFLIDGSALYYRSYFAFIRNPLINSRGENTSAVFGFALYLMKIVFEEKPDYLGVV' A
#
# COMPACT_ATOMS: atom_id res chain seq x y z
N MET A 1 24.34 -11.90 -16.07
CA MET A 1 23.51 -12.38 -14.95
C MET A 1 22.52 -11.28 -14.65
N ASP A 2 21.22 -11.57 -14.73
CA ASP A 2 20.20 -10.55 -14.45
C ASP A 2 20.27 -10.12 -12.97
N ARG A 3 20.25 -8.80 -12.70
CA ARG A 3 20.40 -8.28 -11.33
C ARG A 3 19.04 -8.30 -10.65
N LYS A 4 18.90 -9.17 -9.64
CA LYS A 4 17.69 -9.27 -8.83
C LYS A 4 17.40 -7.96 -8.10
N ARG A 5 16.13 -7.53 -8.12
CA ARG A 5 15.65 -6.28 -7.49
C ARG A 5 14.86 -6.60 -6.21
N LEU A 6 15.30 -6.01 -5.09
CA LEU A 6 14.60 -6.01 -3.82
C LEU A 6 13.99 -4.64 -3.55
N PHE A 7 12.70 -4.63 -3.23
CA PHE A 7 11.97 -3.43 -2.81
C PHE A 7 11.68 -3.53 -1.32
N LEU A 8 12.06 -2.49 -0.57
CA LEU A 8 11.74 -2.34 0.85
C LEU A 8 10.85 -1.12 1.02
N ILE A 9 9.68 -1.33 1.61
CA ILE A 9 8.65 -0.30 1.78
C ILE A 9 8.50 -0.02 3.27
N ASP A 10 8.61 1.25 3.65
CA ASP A 10 8.20 1.72 4.98
C ASP A 10 6.68 1.64 5.09
N GLY A 11 6.21 0.61 5.78
CA GLY A 11 4.80 0.29 5.91
C GLY A 11 4.05 1.31 6.75
N SER A 12 4.68 1.80 7.82
CA SER A 12 4.07 2.76 8.74
C SER A 12 3.83 4.10 8.07
N ALA A 13 4.84 4.63 7.36
CA ALA A 13 4.71 5.88 6.62
C ALA A 13 3.70 5.75 5.48
N LEU A 14 3.69 4.63 4.76
CA LEU A 14 2.71 4.38 3.69
C LEU A 14 1.28 4.28 4.23
N TYR A 15 1.07 3.57 5.35
CA TYR A 15 -0.23 3.43 5.98
C TYR A 15 -0.77 4.78 6.45
N TYR A 16 0.09 5.59 7.09
CA TYR A 16 -0.25 6.95 7.50
C TYR A 16 -0.68 7.81 6.30
N ARG A 17 0.12 7.85 5.22
CA ARG A 17 -0.25 8.59 4.00
C ARG A 17 -1.57 8.09 3.41
N SER A 18 -1.78 6.77 3.40
CA SER A 18 -3.01 6.16 2.88
C SER A 18 -4.23 6.60 3.69
N TYR A 19 -4.13 6.69 5.01
CA TYR A 19 -5.21 7.21 5.86
C TYR A 19 -5.57 8.65 5.49
N PHE A 20 -4.59 9.54 5.39
CA PHE A 20 -4.84 10.96 5.12
C PHE A 20 -5.32 11.24 3.69
N ALA A 21 -4.98 10.39 2.72
CA ALA A 21 -5.49 10.49 1.36
C ALA A 21 -7.03 10.44 1.28
N PHE A 22 -7.67 9.76 2.23
CA PHE A 22 -9.13 9.57 2.29
C PHE A 22 -9.79 10.29 3.46
N ILE A 23 -9.09 11.19 4.17
CA ILE A 23 -9.63 11.78 5.42
C ILE A 23 -10.92 12.58 5.21
N ARG A 24 -11.12 13.16 4.01
CA ARG A 24 -12.33 13.93 3.67
C ARG A 24 -13.49 13.05 3.18
N ASN A 25 -13.18 11.84 2.70
CA ASN A 25 -14.15 10.89 2.14
C ASN A 25 -13.73 9.46 2.55
N PRO A 26 -13.95 9.06 3.81
CA PRO A 26 -13.51 7.77 4.30
C PRO A 26 -14.29 6.63 3.61
N LEU A 27 -13.59 5.55 3.30
CA LEU A 27 -14.17 4.31 2.81
C LEU A 27 -14.69 3.49 4.00
N ILE A 28 -16.01 3.28 4.02
CA ILE A 28 -16.70 2.55 5.09
C ILE A 28 -17.29 1.26 4.53
N ASN A 29 -17.08 0.13 5.21
CA ASN A 29 -17.67 -1.15 4.80
C ASN A 29 -19.09 -1.33 5.35
N SER A 30 -19.76 -2.43 5.00
CA SER A 30 -21.13 -2.73 5.46
C SER A 30 -21.30 -2.89 6.98
N ARG A 31 -20.20 -3.02 7.74
CA ARG A 31 -20.20 -3.06 9.20
C ARG A 31 -19.96 -1.69 9.84
N GLY A 32 -19.78 -0.63 9.04
CA GLY A 32 -19.49 0.70 9.56
C GLY A 32 -18.01 0.94 9.88
N GLU A 33 -17.10 0.04 9.50
CA GLU A 33 -15.67 0.17 9.80
C GLU A 33 -14.94 1.00 8.74
N ASN A 34 -14.04 1.88 9.17
CA ASN A 34 -13.16 2.64 8.27
C ASN A 34 -12.07 1.73 7.70
N THR A 35 -12.06 1.60 6.37
CA THR A 35 -11.13 0.75 5.60
C THR A 35 -10.16 1.54 4.73
N SER A 36 -10.20 2.87 4.83
CA SER A 36 -9.50 3.77 3.91
C SER A 36 -7.99 3.55 3.84
N ALA A 37 -7.35 3.43 5.01
CA ALA A 37 -5.91 3.24 5.10
C ALA A 37 -5.49 1.88 4.53
N VAL A 38 -6.24 0.82 4.85
CA VAL A 38 -5.99 -0.54 4.33
C VAL A 38 -6.17 -0.58 2.82
N PHE A 39 -7.22 0.06 2.30
CA PHE A 39 -7.48 0.13 0.87
C PHE A 39 -6.36 0.87 0.12
N GLY A 40 -5.99 2.07 0.57
CA GLY A 40 -4.92 2.86 -0.04
C GLY A 40 -3.56 2.15 0.01
N PHE A 41 -3.26 1.50 1.14
CA PHE A 41 -2.04 0.73 1.32
C PHE A 41 -1.97 -0.44 0.33
N ALA A 42 -3.02 -1.26 0.26
CA ALA A 42 -3.09 -2.40 -0.65
C ALA A 42 -3.02 -1.95 -2.13
N LEU A 43 -3.75 -0.88 -2.50
CA LEU A 43 -3.74 -0.34 -3.84
C LEU A 43 -2.32 0.08 -4.28
N TYR A 44 -1.58 0.74 -3.39
CA TYR A 44 -0.20 1.14 -3.66
C TYR A 44 0.75 -0.06 -3.81
N LEU A 45 0.63 -1.07 -2.95
CA LEU A 45 1.43 -2.29 -3.06
C LEU A 45 1.17 -3.03 -4.37
N MET A 46 -0.11 -3.20 -4.74
CA MET A 46 -0.48 -3.84 -6.01
C MET A 46 0.10 -3.07 -7.21
N LYS A 47 0.06 -1.73 -7.16
CA LYS A 47 0.66 -0.89 -8.20
C LYS A 47 2.15 -1.17 -8.37
N ILE A 48 2.92 -1.22 -7.26
CA ILE A 48 4.36 -1.55 -7.32
C ILE A 48 4.57 -2.94 -7.92
N VAL A 49 3.83 -3.95 -7.46
CA VAL A 49 4.00 -5.33 -7.95
C VAL A 49 3.75 -5.42 -9.46
N PHE A 50 2.72 -4.75 -9.97
CA PHE A 50 2.37 -4.80 -11.39
C PHE A 50 3.28 -3.96 -12.28
N GLU A 51 3.64 -2.74 -11.86
CA GLU A 51 4.43 -1.80 -12.66
C GLU A 51 5.92 -2.13 -12.61
N GLU A 52 6.45 -2.43 -11.41
CA GLU A 52 7.88 -2.59 -11.21
C GLU A 52 8.36 -4.04 -11.33
N LYS A 53 7.47 -5.02 -11.13
CA LYS A 53 7.76 -6.46 -11.19
C LYS A 53 9.03 -6.83 -10.41
N PRO A 54 9.11 -6.49 -9.11
CA PRO A 54 10.30 -6.79 -8.32
C PRO A 54 10.46 -8.30 -8.11
N ASP A 55 11.70 -8.77 -7.98
CA ASP A 55 11.97 -10.18 -7.63
C ASP A 55 11.62 -10.45 -6.16
N TYR A 56 11.80 -9.43 -5.30
CA TYR A 56 11.51 -9.50 -3.88
C TYR A 56 10.88 -8.20 -3.40
N LEU A 57 9.90 -8.31 -2.49
CA LEU A 57 9.26 -7.17 -1.85
C LEU A 57 9.13 -7.45 -0.35
N GLY A 58 9.56 -6.49 0.46
CA GLY A 58 9.42 -6.49 1.91
C GLY A 58 8.77 -5.19 2.39
N VAL A 59 7.95 -5.31 3.42
CA VAL A 59 7.35 -4.18 4.15
C VAL A 59 7.94 -4.18 5.55
N VAL A 60 8.42 -3.02 6.00
CA VAL A 60 9.09 -2.82 7.30
C VAL A 60 8.35 -1.78 8.13
#